data_AF-A0AAD9UD32-F1
#
_entry.id   AF-A0AAD9UD32-F1
#
_cell.length_a   1.000
_cell.length_b   1.000
_cell.length_c   1.000
_cell.angle_alpha   90.00
_cell.angle_beta   90.00
_cell.angle_gamma   90.00
#
_symmetry.space_group_name_H-M   'P 1'
#
loop_
_entity.id
_entity.type
_entity.pdbx_description
1 polymer ?
#
loop_
_entity_poly.entity_id
_entity_poly.type
_entity_poly.pdbx_seq_one_letter_code
_entity_poly.pdbx_strand_id
1 'polypeptide(L)'
;MYIIYIHTYYIIHYILYIHILRTYVHTYIHTYIHTYIHTYIHTYIHTYIHTYIHTYIHTYIHTYIHTYIHTYIHTYIHAHAHAHTHTHTHTHTHTHTHKYIHTYIHTYIHTYIHTYIHTYIHTYIHTYIHTYIHTYIHTYIHTYIHTYIHTYIHTYIHTYVHTYINVCYM
;
A
#
# COMPACT_ATOMS: atom_id res chain seq x y z
N MET A 1 -21.60 104.92 56.96
CA MET A 1 -21.29 103.51 57.27
C MET A 1 -22.16 102.51 56.50
N TYR A 2 -23.49 102.64 56.50
CA TYR A 2 -24.40 101.66 55.89
C TYR A 2 -24.21 101.47 54.36
N ILE A 3 -24.03 102.55 53.60
CA ILE A 3 -23.81 102.48 52.13
C ILE A 3 -22.50 101.76 51.78
N ILE A 4 -21.43 102.02 52.54
CA ILE A 4 -20.13 101.36 52.35
C ILE A 4 -20.26 99.86 52.65
N TYR A 5 -21.00 99.49 53.71
CA TYR A 5 -21.27 98.09 54.06
C TYR A 5 -22.09 97.35 52.98
N ILE A 6 -23.13 97.98 52.43
CA ILE A 6 -23.90 97.39 51.32
C ILE A 6 -23.02 97.22 50.09
N HIS A 7 -22.20 98.22 49.76
CA HIS A 7 -21.32 98.17 48.59
C HIS A 7 -20.25 97.09 48.72
N THR A 8 -19.60 96.96 49.88
CA THR A 8 -18.62 95.89 50.12
C THR A 8 -19.27 94.50 50.17
N TYR A 9 -20.48 94.37 50.72
CA TYR A 9 -21.26 93.14 50.68
C TYR A 9 -21.55 92.69 49.24
N TYR A 10 -22.02 93.59 48.38
CA TYR A 10 -22.28 93.29 46.97
C TYR A 10 -21.01 92.91 46.21
N ILE A 11 -19.89 93.61 46.45
CA ILE A 11 -18.60 93.27 45.83
C ILE A 11 -18.12 91.88 46.25
N ILE A 12 -18.18 91.55 47.54
CA ILE A 12 -17.74 90.24 48.03
C ILE A 12 -18.62 89.13 47.45
N HIS A 13 -19.95 89.34 47.40
CA HIS A 13 -20.87 88.36 46.83
C HIS A 13 -20.66 88.19 45.32
N TYR A 14 -20.38 89.28 44.61
CA TYR A 14 -20.05 89.26 43.18
C TYR A 14 -18.72 88.53 42.90
N ILE A 15 -17.66 88.78 43.70
CA ILE A 15 -16.38 88.08 43.58
C ILE A 15 -16.55 86.59 43.89
N LEU A 16 -17.30 86.25 44.94
CA LEU A 16 -17.60 84.86 45.30
C LEU A 16 -18.37 84.15 44.18
N TYR A 17 -19.37 84.81 43.60
CA TYR A 17 -20.12 84.30 42.46
C TYR A 17 -19.22 84.03 41.25
N ILE A 18 -18.35 84.98 40.89
CA ILE A 18 -17.37 84.82 39.80
C ILE A 18 -16.42 83.64 40.10
N HIS A 19 -15.95 83.50 41.33
CA HIS A 19 -15.05 82.41 41.73
C HIS A 19 -15.75 81.04 41.63
N ILE A 20 -16.98 80.92 42.14
CA ILE A 20 -17.79 79.69 42.04
C ILE A 20 -18.09 79.36 40.58
N LEU A 21 -18.46 80.35 39.78
CA LEU A 21 -18.71 80.14 38.35
C LEU A 21 -17.44 79.64 37.64
N ARG A 22 -16.28 80.23 37.94
CA ARG A 22 -15.00 79.83 37.35
C ARG A 22 -14.60 78.40 37.75
N THR A 23 -14.75 78.03 39.02
CA THR A 23 -14.42 76.67 39.47
C THR A 23 -15.39 75.64 38.92
N TYR A 24 -16.68 75.97 38.82
CA TYR A 24 -17.68 75.11 38.18
C TYR A 24 -17.39 74.89 36.69
N VAL A 25 -17.13 75.97 35.95
CA VAL A 25 -16.80 75.89 34.52
C VAL A 25 -15.49 75.10 34.32
N HIS A 26 -14.48 75.36 35.14
CA HIS A 26 -13.20 74.64 35.05
C HIS A 26 -13.35 73.15 35.34
N THR A 27 -14.06 72.79 36.42
CA THR A 27 -14.26 71.38 36.79
C THR A 27 -15.15 70.66 35.78
N TYR A 28 -16.22 71.30 35.30
CA TYR A 28 -17.09 70.73 34.26
C TYR A 28 -16.34 70.51 32.95
N ILE A 29 -15.60 71.50 32.46
CA ILE A 29 -14.82 71.38 31.23
C ILE A 29 -13.72 70.33 31.41
N HIS A 30 -12.98 70.37 32.51
CA HIS A 30 -11.90 69.41 32.75
C HIS A 30 -12.44 67.99 32.86
N THR A 31 -13.50 67.75 33.62
CA THR A 31 -14.09 66.41 33.75
C THR A 31 -14.69 65.93 32.45
N TYR A 32 -15.45 66.77 31.74
CA TYR A 32 -16.04 66.40 30.46
C TYR A 32 -14.98 66.08 29.40
N ILE A 33 -13.99 66.97 29.23
CA ILE A 33 -12.90 66.75 28.26
C ILE A 33 -12.06 65.55 28.67
N HIS A 34 -11.64 65.45 29.93
CA HIS A 34 -10.81 64.35 30.39
C HIS A 34 -11.55 63.01 30.26
N THR A 35 -12.80 62.93 30.72
CA THR A 35 -13.57 61.68 30.62
C THR A 35 -13.86 61.33 29.18
N TYR A 36 -14.31 62.27 28.35
CA TYR A 36 -14.62 62.01 26.95
C TYR A 36 -13.37 61.60 26.16
N ILE A 37 -12.28 62.36 26.26
CA ILE A 37 -11.04 62.06 25.55
C ILE A 37 -10.44 60.75 26.07
N HIS A 38 -10.33 60.58 27.39
CA HIS A 38 -9.73 59.37 27.96
C HIS A 38 -10.57 58.14 27.62
N THR A 39 -11.89 58.18 27.80
CA THR A 39 -12.74 57.03 27.47
C THR A 39 -12.74 56.76 25.98
N TYR A 40 -12.90 57.77 25.12
CA TYR A 40 -12.93 57.58 23.68
C TYR A 40 -11.59 57.05 23.16
N ILE A 41 -10.47 57.69 23.50
CA ILE A 41 -9.14 57.27 23.06
C ILE A 41 -8.80 55.91 23.64
N HIS A 42 -8.95 55.72 24.96
CA HIS A 42 -8.60 54.45 25.58
C HIS A 42 -9.48 53.33 25.04
N THR A 43 -10.80 53.48 25.01
CA THR A 43 -11.67 52.40 24.53
C THR A 43 -11.44 52.15 23.04
N TYR A 44 -11.42 53.17 22.19
CA TYR A 44 -11.25 52.99 20.76
C TYR A 44 -9.88 52.40 20.42
N ILE A 45 -8.79 53.00 20.90
CA ILE A 45 -7.44 52.52 20.59
C ILE A 45 -7.21 51.16 21.23
N HIS A 46 -7.55 50.97 22.51
CA HIS A 46 -7.30 49.70 23.17
C HIS A 46 -8.14 48.59 22.54
N THR A 47 -9.44 48.80 22.35
CA THR A 47 -10.28 47.75 21.74
C THR A 47 -9.87 47.50 20.29
N TYR A 48 -9.66 48.53 19.47
CA TYR A 48 -9.29 48.34 18.07
C TYR A 48 -7.94 47.66 17.93
N ILE A 49 -6.90 48.16 18.60
CA ILE A 49 -5.56 47.56 18.52
C ILE A 49 -5.56 46.17 19.14
N HIS A 50 -6.13 46.01 20.33
CA HIS A 50 -6.11 44.72 21.00
C HIS A 50 -6.91 43.68 20.24
N THR A 51 -8.14 43.99 19.81
CA THR A 51 -8.96 43.06 19.04
C THR A 51 -8.30 42.79 17.70
N TYR A 52 -7.96 43.80 16.90
CA TYR A 52 -7.38 43.60 15.58
C TYR A 52 -6.07 42.81 15.63
N ILE A 53 -5.13 43.20 16.48
CA ILE A 53 -3.84 42.50 16.59
C ILE A 53 -4.05 41.10 17.15
N HIS A 54 -4.82 40.95 18.23
CA HIS A 54 -5.04 39.64 18.83
C HIS A 54 -5.78 38.72 17.86
N THR A 55 -6.87 39.16 17.25
CA THR A 55 -7.60 38.34 16.29
C THR A 55 -6.74 38.05 15.08
N TYR A 56 -6.11 39.04 14.46
CA TYR A 56 -5.30 38.82 13.25
C TYR A 56 -4.12 37.89 13.53
N ILE A 57 -3.32 38.17 14.55
CA ILE A 57 -2.17 37.34 14.90
C ILE A 57 -2.63 35.95 15.32
N HIS A 58 -3.61 35.84 16.22
CA HIS A 58 -4.09 34.54 16.67
C HIS A 58 -4.70 33.76 15.52
N THR A 59 -5.62 34.32 14.74
CA THR A 59 -6.25 33.59 13.64
C THR A 59 -5.24 33.27 12.57
N TYR A 60 -4.40 34.22 12.13
CA TYR A 60 -3.45 33.97 11.05
C TYR A 60 -2.39 32.95 11.47
N ILE A 61 -1.73 33.15 12.61
CA ILE A 61 -0.69 32.23 13.07
C ILE A 61 -1.30 30.88 13.41
N HIS A 62 -2.40 30.83 14.17
CA HIS A 62 -3.00 29.55 14.53
C HIS A 62 -3.52 28.82 13.29
N THR A 63 -4.25 29.48 12.40
CA THR A 63 -4.75 28.80 11.19
C THR A 63 -3.60 28.40 10.31
N TYR A 64 -2.67 29.28 9.96
CA TYR A 64 -1.55 28.96 9.09
C TYR A 64 -0.68 27.84 9.64
N ILE A 65 -0.22 27.95 10.89
CA ILE A 65 0.63 26.93 11.52
C ILE A 65 -0.15 25.63 11.65
N HIS A 66 -1.37 25.66 12.18
CA HIS A 66 -2.16 24.44 12.35
C HIS A 66 -2.45 23.80 11.00
N THR A 67 -2.93 24.55 10.00
CA THR A 67 -3.23 23.98 8.67
C THR A 67 -1.98 23.48 8.00
N TYR A 68 -0.89 24.24 8.00
CA TYR A 68 0.34 23.87 7.31
C TYR A 68 0.99 22.65 7.97
N ILE A 69 1.18 22.68 9.29
CA ILE A 69 1.77 21.55 10.03
C ILE A 69 0.86 20.33 9.92
N HIS A 70 -0.44 20.48 10.19
CA HIS A 70 -1.37 19.36 10.12
C HIS A 70 -1.45 18.78 8.72
N THR A 71 -1.64 19.60 7.67
CA THR A 71 -1.70 19.07 6.30
C THR A 71 -0.37 18.48 5.88
N TYR A 72 0.76 19.15 6.10
CA TYR A 72 2.07 18.63 5.71
C TYR A 72 2.41 17.33 6.42
N ILE A 73 2.31 17.28 7.76
CA ILE A 73 2.62 16.08 8.54
C ILE A 73 1.63 14.97 8.21
N HIS A 74 0.33 15.25 8.23
CA HIS A 74 -0.68 14.23 7.97
C HIS A 74 -0.55 13.70 6.55
N THR A 75 -0.49 14.56 5.52
CA THR A 75 -0.40 14.07 4.14
C THR A 75 0.93 13.38 3.87
N TYR A 76 2.06 13.94 4.31
CA TYR A 76 3.37 13.34 4.06
C TYR A 76 3.53 12.02 4.79
N ILE A 77 3.28 11.98 6.10
CA ILE A 77 3.46 10.74 6.88
C ILE A 77 2.43 9.70 6.47
N HIS A 78 1.16 10.08 6.30
CA HIS A 78 0.13 9.11 5.92
C HIS A 78 0.35 8.59 4.50
N ALA A 79 0.63 9.45 3.52
CA ALA A 79 0.89 9.01 2.16
C ALA A 79 2.17 8.18 2.06
N HIS A 80 3.23 8.57 2.77
CA HIS A 80 4.48 7.81 2.77
C HIS A 80 4.33 6.46 3.47
N ALA A 81 3.72 6.43 4.67
CA ALA A 81 3.46 5.20 5.40
C ALA A 81 2.53 4.27 4.62
N HIS A 82 1.46 4.80 4.03
CA HIS A 82 0.54 4.01 3.19
C HIS A 82 1.25 3.52 1.92
N ALA A 83 2.00 4.36 1.21
CA ALA A 83 2.72 3.95 0.02
C ALA A 83 3.75 2.88 0.36
N HIS A 84 4.54 3.07 1.42
CA HIS A 84 5.54 2.10 1.86
C HIS A 84 4.92 0.78 2.31
N THR A 85 3.92 0.81 3.20
CA THR A 85 3.27 -0.41 3.68
C THR A 85 2.55 -1.13 2.55
N HIS A 86 1.77 -0.42 1.72
CA HIS A 86 1.07 -1.03 0.59
C HIS A 86 2.04 -1.61 -0.44
N THR A 87 3.05 -0.85 -0.88
CA THR A 87 4.03 -1.36 -1.85
C THR A 87 4.81 -2.52 -1.27
N HIS A 88 5.31 -2.42 -0.03
CA HIS A 88 6.10 -3.49 0.57
C HIS A 88 5.27 -4.75 0.82
N THR A 89 4.09 -4.63 1.41
CA THR A 89 3.21 -5.79 1.65
C THR A 89 2.73 -6.39 0.33
N HIS A 90 2.22 -5.59 -0.60
CA HIS A 90 1.74 -6.09 -1.88
C HIS A 90 2.86 -6.71 -2.71
N THR A 91 4.00 -6.04 -2.87
CA THR A 91 5.12 -6.60 -3.64
C THR A 91 5.67 -7.84 -2.96
N HIS A 92 5.92 -7.82 -1.65
CA HIS A 92 6.49 -8.97 -0.96
C HIS A 92 5.53 -10.16 -0.94
N THR A 93 4.27 -9.95 -0.55
CA THR A 93 3.28 -11.04 -0.54
C THR A 93 2.99 -11.54 -1.94
N HIS A 94 2.72 -10.68 -2.92
CA HIS A 94 2.41 -11.12 -4.28
C HIS A 94 3.61 -11.78 -4.93
N THR A 95 4.82 -11.21 -4.85
CA THR A 95 5.99 -11.84 -5.48
C THR A 95 6.37 -13.14 -4.78
N HIS A 96 6.35 -13.18 -3.45
CA HIS A 96 6.73 -14.39 -2.73
C HIS A 96 5.68 -15.50 -2.88
N THR A 97 4.39 -15.19 -2.76
CA THR A 97 3.32 -16.18 -2.95
C THR A 97 3.25 -16.62 -4.39
N HIS A 98 3.25 -15.70 -5.36
CA HIS A 98 3.19 -16.08 -6.77
C HIS A 98 4.43 -16.87 -7.18
N LYS A 99 5.63 -16.43 -6.80
CA LYS A 99 6.85 -17.16 -7.12
C LYS A 99 6.86 -18.52 -6.45
N TYR A 100 6.55 -18.62 -5.16
CA TYR A 100 6.55 -19.90 -4.43
C TYR A 100 5.47 -20.86 -4.95
N ILE A 101 4.24 -20.39 -5.12
CA ILE A 101 3.12 -21.21 -5.64
C ILE A 101 3.41 -21.60 -7.08
N HIS A 102 3.76 -20.65 -7.94
CA HIS A 102 4.02 -20.95 -9.35
C HIS A 102 5.24 -21.86 -9.50
N THR A 103 6.39 -21.56 -8.88
CA THR A 103 7.56 -22.43 -9.04
C THR A 103 7.31 -23.78 -8.39
N TYR A 104 6.83 -23.84 -7.15
CA TYR A 104 6.64 -25.12 -6.46
C TYR A 104 5.59 -25.98 -7.15
N ILE A 105 4.39 -25.45 -7.43
CA ILE A 105 3.33 -26.22 -8.07
C ILE A 105 3.70 -26.57 -9.50
N HIS A 106 4.19 -25.61 -10.30
CA HIS A 106 4.54 -25.91 -11.68
C HIS A 106 5.70 -26.89 -11.76
N THR A 107 6.78 -26.69 -11.01
CA THR A 107 7.92 -27.62 -11.06
C THR A 107 7.53 -28.97 -10.50
N TYR A 108 6.85 -29.05 -9.35
CA TYR A 108 6.48 -30.33 -8.77
C TYR A 108 5.49 -31.09 -9.65
N ILE A 109 4.40 -30.46 -10.09
CA ILE A 109 3.41 -31.11 -10.95
C ILE A 109 4.02 -31.47 -12.30
N HIS A 110 4.72 -30.53 -12.96
CA HIS A 110 5.30 -30.81 -14.27
C HIS A 110 6.36 -31.90 -14.16
N THR A 111 7.31 -31.81 -13.21
CA THR A 111 8.34 -32.85 -13.08
C THR A 111 7.76 -34.18 -12.66
N TYR A 112 6.86 -34.23 -11.67
CA TYR A 112 6.26 -35.47 -11.22
C TYR A 112 5.42 -36.11 -12.31
N ILE A 113 4.50 -35.37 -12.93
CA ILE A 113 3.64 -35.91 -14.00
C ILE A 113 4.48 -36.28 -15.22
N HIS A 114 5.38 -35.40 -15.67
CA HIS A 114 6.21 -35.70 -16.83
C HIS A 114 7.11 -36.90 -16.55
N THR A 115 7.82 -36.95 -15.42
CA THR A 115 8.69 -38.09 -15.12
C THR A 115 7.89 -39.35 -14.91
N TYR A 116 6.80 -39.33 -14.16
CA TYR A 116 5.98 -40.52 -13.91
C TYR A 116 5.34 -41.03 -15.20
N ILE A 117 4.66 -40.17 -15.96
CA ILE A 117 4.02 -40.57 -17.22
C ILE A 117 5.07 -40.99 -18.23
N HIS A 118 6.12 -40.21 -18.45
CA HIS A 118 7.14 -40.54 -19.42
C HIS A 118 7.85 -41.83 -19.02
N THR A 119 8.31 -41.99 -17.78
CA THR A 119 9.01 -43.21 -17.37
C THR A 119 8.07 -44.39 -17.37
N TYR A 120 6.87 -44.30 -16.82
CA TYR A 120 5.93 -45.42 -16.76
C TYR A 120 5.48 -45.84 -18.16
N ILE A 121 5.00 -44.90 -18.99
CA ILE A 121 4.54 -45.22 -20.35
C ILE A 121 5.71 -45.69 -21.20
N HIS A 122 6.85 -44.98 -21.20
CA HIS A 122 7.98 -45.39 -22.02
C HIS A 122 8.52 -46.73 -21.56
N THR A 123 8.75 -46.95 -20.27
CA THR A 123 9.29 -48.24 -19.80
C THR A 123 8.28 -49.35 -20.02
N TYR A 124 7.01 -49.17 -19.67
CA TYR A 124 5.98 -50.20 -19.82
C TYR A 124 5.76 -50.54 -21.30
N ILE A 125 5.50 -49.55 -22.15
CA ILE A 125 5.26 -49.78 -23.58
C ILE A 125 6.52 -50.33 -24.23
N HIS A 126 7.68 -49.72 -24.01
CA HIS A 126 8.90 -50.21 -24.64
C HIS A 126 9.23 -51.61 -24.16
N THR A 127 9.23 -51.89 -22.84
CA THR A 127 9.57 -53.22 -22.35
C THR A 127 8.52 -54.24 -22.78
N TYR A 128 7.23 -53.96 -22.63
CA TYR A 128 6.17 -54.91 -23.01
C TYR A 128 6.18 -55.19 -24.52
N ILE A 129 6.16 -54.15 -25.35
CA ILE A 129 6.14 -54.34 -26.81
C ILE A 129 7.45 -54.96 -27.28
N HIS A 130 8.59 -54.44 -26.84
CA HIS A 130 9.88 -54.98 -27.28
C HIS A 130 10.03 -56.43 -26.82
N THR A 131 9.79 -56.73 -25.54
CA THR A 131 9.93 -58.12 -25.06
C THR A 131 8.91 -59.03 -25.71
N TYR A 132 7.63 -58.65 -25.79
CA TYR A 132 6.60 -59.49 -26.38
C TYR A 132 6.83 -59.72 -27.88
N ILE A 133 7.01 -58.67 -28.66
CA ILE A 133 7.24 -58.79 -30.10
C ILE A 133 8.57 -59.49 -30.37
N HIS A 134 9.66 -59.08 -29.72
CA HIS A 134 10.96 -59.71 -29.95
C HIS A 134 10.90 -61.18 -29.54
N THR A 135 10.40 -61.52 -28.35
CA THR A 135 10.35 -62.92 -27.93
C THR A 135 9.41 -63.72 -28.80
N TYR A 136 8.21 -63.23 -29.11
CA TYR A 136 7.24 -63.94 -29.94
C TYR A 136 7.76 -64.15 -31.36
N ILE A 137 8.21 -63.10 -32.04
CA ILE A 137 8.74 -63.22 -33.41
C ILE A 137 9.99 -64.06 -33.42
N HIS A 138 10.95 -63.80 -32.52
CA HIS A 138 12.19 -64.56 -32.49
C HIS A 138 11.92 -66.02 -32.18
N THR A 139 11.13 -66.34 -31.16
CA THR A 139 10.81 -67.74 -30.82
C THR A 139 10.01 -68.39 -31.92
N TYR A 140 8.97 -67.75 -32.47
CA TYR A 140 8.15 -68.33 -33.52
C TYR A 140 8.94 -68.56 -34.81
N ILE A 141 9.65 -67.55 -35.32
CA ILE A 141 10.46 -67.68 -36.53
C ILE A 141 11.59 -68.66 -36.29
N HIS A 142 12.34 -68.53 -35.19
CA HIS A 142 13.45 -69.44 -34.92
C HIS A 142 12.93 -70.87 -34.77
N THR A 143 11.91 -71.13 -33.95
CA THR A 143 11.40 -72.49 -33.75
C THR A 143 10.79 -73.02 -35.03
N TYR A 144 9.94 -72.27 -35.73
CA TYR A 144 9.30 -72.72 -36.96
C TYR A 144 10.30 -73.00 -38.06
N ILE A 145 11.18 -72.04 -38.39
CA ILE A 145 12.18 -72.23 -39.44
C ILE A 145 13.17 -73.32 -39.04
N HIS A 146 13.69 -73.29 -37.81
CA HIS A 146 14.67 -74.28 -37.38
C HIS A 146 14.06 -75.67 -37.34
N THR A 147 12.89 -75.86 -36.70
CA THR A 147 12.25 -77.18 -36.66
C THR A 147 11.81 -77.62 -38.03
N TYR A 148 11.16 -76.77 -38.84
CA TYR A 148 10.69 -77.16 -40.17
C TYR A 148 11.85 -77.50 -41.10
N ILE A 149 12.84 -76.63 -41.24
CA ILE A 149 13.99 -76.89 -42.11
C ILE A 149 14.80 -78.07 -41.58
N HIS A 150 15.11 -78.11 -40.28
CA HIS A 150 15.90 -79.20 -39.72
C HIS A 150 15.17 -80.52 -39.85
N THR A 151 13.89 -80.61 -39.44
CA THR A 151 13.13 -81.86 -39.54
C THR A 151 12.88 -82.24 -40.99
N TYR A 152 12.50 -81.31 -41.88
CA TYR A 152 12.26 -81.62 -43.28
C TYR A 152 13.53 -82.09 -43.98
N ILE A 153 14.64 -81.34 -43.87
CA ILE A 153 15.91 -81.75 -44.50
C ILE A 153 16.42 -83.03 -43.87
N HIS A 154 16.43 -83.15 -42.55
CA HIS A 154 16.92 -84.35 -41.88
C HIS A 154 16.07 -85.56 -42.25
N THR A 155 14.74 -85.47 -42.17
CA THR A 155 13.86 -86.59 -42.52
C THR A 155 13.90 -86.90 -44.00
N TYR A 156 13.86 -85.91 -44.88
CA TYR A 156 13.92 -86.12 -46.33
C TYR A 156 15.25 -86.75 -46.75
N ILE A 157 16.39 -86.20 -46.33
CA ILE A 157 17.70 -86.77 -46.67
C ILE A 157 17.83 -88.16 -46.03
N HIS A 158 17.51 -88.31 -44.75
CA HIS A 158 17.65 -89.60 -44.06
C HIS A 158 16.74 -90.66 -44.70
N THR A 159 15.46 -90.35 -44.94
CA THR A 159 14.54 -91.32 -45.55
C THR A 159 14.89 -91.58 -47.00
N TYR A 160 15.17 -90.56 -47.82
CA TYR A 160 15.48 -90.72 -49.23
C TYR A 160 16.79 -91.49 -49.43
N VAL A 161 17.85 -91.15 -48.69
CA VAL A 161 19.13 -91.88 -48.78
C VAL A 161 18.96 -93.31 -48.24
N HIS A 162 18.28 -93.50 -47.11
CA HIS A 162 18.12 -94.83 -46.52
C HIS A 162 17.20 -95.74 -47.34
N THR A 163 16.16 -95.19 -47.97
CA THR A 163 15.25 -95.93 -48.87
C THR A 163 15.90 -96.19 -50.22
N TYR A 164 16.58 -95.20 -50.81
CA TYR A 164 17.27 -95.37 -52.08
C TYR A 164 18.41 -96.40 -51.98
N ILE A 165 19.19 -96.37 -50.89
CA ILE A 165 20.20 -97.39 -50.63
C ILE A 165 19.54 -98.76 -50.39
N ASN A 166 18.46 -98.85 -49.61
CA ASN A 166 17.75 -100.14 -49.43
C ASN A 166 17.20 -100.72 -50.74
N VAL A 167 16.69 -99.87 -51.64
CA VAL A 167 16.13 -100.30 -52.93
C VAL A 167 17.22 -100.62 -53.96
N CYS A 168 18.37 -99.93 -53.92
CA CYS A 168 19.47 -100.20 -54.85
C CYS A 168 20.33 -101.43 -54.45
N TYR A 169 20.20 -101.92 -53.22
CA TYR A 169 20.87 -103.11 -52.69
C TYR A 169 19.92 -104.32 -52.48
N MET A 170 18.67 -104.23 -52.98
CA MET A 170 17.77 -105.38 -53.24
C MET A 170 17.88 -105.79 -54.70
#